data_AF-A0A8X6T860-F1
#
_entry.id   AF-A0A8X6T860-F1
#
_cell.length_a   1.000
_cell.length_b   1.000
_cell.length_c   1.000
_cell.angle_alpha   90.00
_cell.angle_beta   90.00
_cell.angle_gamma   90.00
#
_symmetry.space_group_name_H-M   'P 1'
#
loop_
_entity.id
_entity.type
_entity.pdbx_description
1 polymer ?
#
loop_
_entity_poly.entity_id
_entity_poly.type
_entity_poly.pdbx_seq_one_letter_code
_entity_poly.pdbx_strand_id
1 'polypeptide(L)'
;MRNAVEDTVKNNNSNRDITAAFDGSWQKRGHTSLNGVVSVTCLETGKVLDFECLSKYCFKCKNRSNKDHTFEKNFEGFCGRMESDDILKIFQRSERLSNVSLFLLKVHKNIQELSKLMPRCYAMLLW
;
A
#
# COMPACT_ATOMS: atom_id res chain seq x y z
N MET A 1 -10.51 8.02 -6.43
CA MET A 1 -10.04 6.66 -6.75
C MET A 1 -11.16 5.64 -6.96
N ARG A 2 -12.36 5.79 -6.36
CA ARG A 2 -13.51 4.89 -6.62
C ARG A 2 -13.83 4.68 -8.12
N ASN A 3 -13.81 5.75 -8.91
CA ASN A 3 -14.05 5.65 -10.36
C ASN A 3 -13.03 4.74 -11.06
N ALA A 4 -11.76 4.75 -10.64
CA ALA A 4 -10.74 3.87 -11.20
C ALA A 4 -11.04 2.40 -10.89
N VAL A 5 -11.48 2.11 -9.66
CA VAL A 5 -11.91 0.77 -9.23
C VAL A 5 -13.13 0.31 -10.04
N GLU A 6 -14.15 1.16 -10.18
CA GLU A 6 -15.35 0.82 -10.96
C GLU A 6 -15.05 0.58 -12.43
N ASP A 7 -14.18 1.39 -13.04
CA ASP A 7 -13.73 1.19 -14.41
C ASP A 7 -12.97 -0.14 -14.56
N THR A 8 -12.13 -0.50 -13.59
CA THR A 8 -11.43 -1.80 -13.60
C THR A 8 -12.38 -2.97 -13.50
N VAL A 9 -13.40 -2.88 -12.63
CA VAL A 9 -14.42 -3.93 -12.50
C VAL A 9 -15.23 -4.07 -13.78
N LYS A 10 -15.60 -2.95 -14.43
CA LYS A 10 -16.31 -2.97 -15.72
C LYS A 10 -15.48 -3.61 -16.83
N ASN A 11 -14.20 -3.27 -16.91
CA ASN A 11 -13.30 -3.85 -17.92
C ASN A 11 -13.00 -5.33 -17.67
N ASN A 12 -13.05 -5.78 -16.41
CA ASN A 12 -12.86 -7.18 -16.03
C ASN A 12 -14.18 -7.98 -16.03
N ASN A 13 -15.11 -7.70 -16.96
CA ASN A 13 -16.39 -8.42 -17.06
C ASN A 13 -17.21 -8.50 -15.75
N SER A 14 -17.21 -7.42 -14.95
CA SER A 14 -17.82 -7.38 -13.60
C SER A 14 -17.19 -8.31 -12.56
N ASN A 15 -16.03 -8.89 -12.86
CA ASN A 15 -15.23 -9.62 -11.89
C ASN A 15 -14.54 -8.64 -10.92
N ARG A 16 -14.59 -8.97 -9.63
CA ARG A 16 -14.01 -8.18 -8.54
C ARG A 16 -12.68 -8.74 -8.06
N ASP A 17 -12.22 -9.82 -8.66
CA ASP A 17 -10.87 -10.33 -8.49
C ASP A 17 -9.94 -9.55 -9.42
N ILE A 18 -9.16 -8.62 -8.85
CA ILE A 18 -8.29 -7.71 -9.62
C ILE A 18 -6.84 -8.04 -9.32
N THR A 19 -6.06 -8.26 -10.38
CA THR A 19 -4.62 -8.41 -10.27
C THR A 19 -3.96 -7.02 -10.23
N ALA A 20 -3.19 -6.75 -9.18
CA ALA A 20 -2.57 -5.45 -8.97
C ALA A 20 -1.09 -5.57 -8.57
N ALA A 21 -0.29 -4.64 -9.10
CA ALA A 21 1.07 -4.40 -8.68
C ALA A 21 1.10 -3.38 -7.54
N PHE A 22 1.90 -3.68 -6.52
CA PHE A 22 2.13 -2.78 -5.39
C PHE A 22 3.54 -2.24 -5.51
N ASP A 23 3.66 -0.91 -5.62
CA ASP A 23 4.94 -0.22 -5.73
C ASP A 23 5.13 0.76 -4.56
N GLY A 24 6.29 0.68 -3.92
CA GLY A 24 6.64 1.44 -2.74
C GLY A 24 7.83 2.36 -2.99
N SER A 25 7.65 3.66 -2.74
CA SER A 25 8.68 4.68 -2.87
C SER A 25 9.02 5.29 -1.51
N TRP A 26 10.32 5.49 -1.26
CA TRP A 26 10.85 5.98 0.01
C TRP A 26 11.62 7.28 -0.16
N GLN A 27 11.50 8.19 0.82
CA GLN A 27 12.17 9.50 0.76
C GLN A 27 13.69 9.40 0.62
N LYS A 28 14.32 8.39 1.25
CA LYS A 28 15.77 8.19 1.28
C LYS A 28 16.10 6.73 0.95
N ARG A 29 17.23 6.53 0.28
CA ARG A 29 17.82 5.19 0.14
C ARG A 29 18.37 4.72 1.48
N GLY A 30 18.32 3.40 1.70
CA GLY A 30 18.67 2.79 2.99
C GLY A 30 17.49 2.81 3.97
N HIS A 31 17.55 1.95 4.98
CA HIS A 31 16.48 1.76 5.98
C HIS A 31 16.35 2.94 6.97
N THR A 32 16.56 4.18 6.51
CA THR A 32 16.54 5.43 7.29
C THR A 32 15.45 6.40 6.83
N SER A 33 14.55 5.95 5.95
CA SER A 33 13.42 6.74 5.48
C SER A 33 12.42 7.04 6.59
N LEU A 34 12.05 8.31 6.71
CA LEU A 34 11.00 8.77 7.63
C LEU A 34 9.64 8.77 6.95
N ASN A 35 9.62 9.00 5.64
CA ASN A 35 8.40 9.06 4.84
C ASN A 35 8.45 8.02 3.73
N GLY A 36 7.27 7.52 3.40
CA GLY A 36 7.07 6.51 2.38
C GLY A 36 5.70 6.61 1.75
N VAL A 37 5.58 6.09 0.54
CA VAL A 37 4.30 5.94 -0.15
C VAL A 37 4.26 4.59 -0.82
N VAL A 38 3.13 3.90 -0.70
CA VAL A 38 2.84 2.70 -1.47
C VAL A 38 1.63 2.98 -2.34
N SER A 39 1.72 2.59 -3.60
CA SER A 39 0.64 2.72 -4.58
C SER A 39 0.27 1.35 -5.13
N VAL A 40 -1.00 1.20 -5.47
CA VAL A 40 -1.57 -0.02 -6.05
C VAL A 40 -2.04 0.30 -7.44
N THR A 41 -1.49 -0.42 -8.41
CA THR A 41 -1.81 -0.24 -9.82
C THR A 41 -2.42 -1.52 -10.37
N CYS A 42 -3.60 -1.42 -10.95
CA CYS A 42 -4.24 -2.52 -11.67
C CYS A 42 -3.40 -2.89 -12.89
N LEU A 43 -3.07 -4.18 -13.06
CA LEU A 43 -2.27 -4.60 -14.20
C LEU A 43 -3.03 -4.55 -15.53
N GLU A 44 -4.34 -4.85 -15.51
CA GLU A 44 -5.13 -4.92 -16.74
C GLU A 44 -5.38 -3.55 -17.36
N THR A 45 -5.59 -2.52 -16.52
CA THR A 45 -5.91 -1.16 -17.00
C THR A 45 -4.76 -0.18 -16.85
N GLY A 46 -3.72 -0.53 -16.10
CA GLY A 46 -2.64 0.39 -15.72
C GLY A 46 -3.08 1.54 -14.82
N LYS A 47 -4.32 1.54 -14.31
CA LYS A 47 -4.84 2.60 -13.43
C LYS A 47 -4.39 2.40 -11.99
N VAL A 48 -4.04 3.49 -11.32
CA VAL A 48 -3.80 3.51 -9.87
C VAL A 48 -5.15 3.38 -9.16
N LEU A 49 -5.30 2.28 -8.42
CA LEU A 49 -6.51 1.94 -7.66
C LEU A 49 -6.52 2.62 -6.30
N ASP A 50 -5.37 2.67 -5.64
CA ASP A 50 -5.24 3.19 -4.29
C ASP A 50 -3.80 3.56 -3.96
N PHE A 51 -3.60 4.35 -2.91
CA PHE A 51 -2.28 4.63 -2.33
C PHE A 51 -2.36 4.88 -0.83
N GLU A 52 -1.28 4.59 -0.11
CA GLU A 52 -1.11 4.92 1.30
C GLU A 52 0.21 5.64 1.50
N CYS A 53 0.18 6.74 2.25
CA CYS A 53 1.37 7.49 2.63
C CYS A 53 1.69 7.21 4.09
N LEU A 54 2.92 6.84 4.41
CA LEU A 54 3.40 6.70 5.78
C LEU A 54 4.41 7.77 6.15
N SER A 55 4.30 8.22 7.38
CA SER A 55 5.24 9.10 8.03
C SER A 55 5.53 8.61 9.45
N LYS A 56 6.83 8.52 9.75
CA LYS A 56 7.38 8.36 11.10
C LYS A 56 7.64 9.70 11.78
N TYR A 57 7.48 10.79 11.04
CA TYR A 57 7.92 12.10 11.43
C TYR A 57 6.73 13.05 11.54
N CYS A 58 6.65 13.75 12.66
CA CYS A 58 5.74 14.88 12.80
C CYS A 58 6.55 16.11 13.21
N PHE A 59 6.49 17.15 12.38
CA PHE A 59 7.23 18.39 12.61
C PHE A 59 6.80 19.07 13.92
N LYS A 60 5.50 19.09 14.19
CA LYS A 60 4.89 19.70 15.39
C LYS A 60 5.28 18.95 16.67
N CYS A 61 5.38 17.63 16.62
CA CYS A 61 5.88 16.82 17.74
C CYS A 61 7.34 17.10 18.06
N LYS A 62 8.18 17.24 17.03
CA LYS A 62 9.60 17.53 17.21
C LYS A 62 9.81 18.89 17.87
N ASN A 63 9.00 19.88 17.52
CA ASN A 63 9.11 21.24 18.05
C ASN A 63 8.38 21.46 19.38
N ARG A 64 7.82 20.40 20.00
CA ARG A 64 7.03 20.47 21.25
C ARG A 64 5.89 21.51 21.21
N SER A 65 5.45 21.90 20.03
CA SER A 65 4.41 22.90 19.84
C SER A 65 3.05 22.22 19.94
N ASN A 66 2.35 22.50 21.04
CA ASN A 66 0.99 22.08 21.38
C ASN A 66 0.72 20.56 21.40
N LYS A 67 0.19 20.04 22.51
CA LYS A 67 -0.23 18.63 22.62
C LYS A 67 -1.51 18.32 21.81
N ASP A 68 -2.26 19.36 21.45
CA ASP A 68 -3.48 19.28 20.64
C ASP A 68 -3.19 19.64 19.17
N HIS A 69 -2.37 18.85 18.50
CA HIS A 69 -2.25 18.93 17.04
C HIS A 69 -2.55 17.59 16.40
N THR A 70 -3.09 17.63 15.17
CA THR A 70 -3.26 16.44 14.36
C THR A 70 -1.89 15.79 14.15
N PHE A 71 -1.69 14.63 14.76
CA PHE A 71 -0.45 13.90 14.72
C PHE A 71 -0.22 13.39 13.29
N GLU A 72 0.78 13.94 12.61
CA GLU A 72 1.07 13.62 11.20
C GLU A 72 1.87 12.31 11.06
N LYS A 73 2.32 11.72 12.18
CA LYS A 73 2.97 10.40 12.20
C LYS A 73 1.88 9.33 12.23
N ASN A 74 1.85 8.46 11.22
CA ASN A 74 0.86 7.39 11.08
C ASN A 74 1.50 5.99 10.99
N PHE A 75 2.82 5.91 11.26
CA PHE A 75 3.57 4.67 11.27
C PHE A 75 4.54 4.58 12.46
N GLU A 76 4.65 3.39 13.03
CA GLU A 76 5.57 3.05 14.10
C GLU A 76 6.30 1.73 13.78
N GLY A 77 7.62 1.70 14.01
CA GLY A 77 8.45 0.52 13.77
C GLY A 77 9.57 0.72 12.75
N PHE A 78 10.11 -0.38 12.23
CA PHE A 78 11.25 -0.41 11.31
C PHE A 78 10.90 0.04 9.89
N CYS A 79 11.85 0.63 9.17
CA CYS A 79 11.61 1.14 7.80
C CYS A 79 11.27 0.02 6.83
N GLY A 80 11.85 -1.18 6.99
CA GLY A 80 11.51 -2.34 6.16
C GLY A 80 10.07 -2.84 6.32
N ARG A 81 9.40 -2.50 7.44
CA ARG A 81 8.00 -2.89 7.67
C ARG A 81 6.98 -1.94 7.05
N MET A 82 7.38 -0.71 6.71
CA MET A 82 6.49 0.29 6.11
C MET A 82 5.79 -0.25 4.87
N GLU A 83 6.53 -0.96 4.02
CA GLU A 83 5.98 -1.57 2.81
C GLU A 83 4.90 -2.63 3.12
N SER A 84 5.16 -3.50 4.10
CA SER A 84 4.26 -4.62 4.39
C SER A 84 2.99 -4.12 5.08
N ASP A 85 3.13 -3.20 6.04
CA ASP A 85 2.00 -2.62 6.75
C ASP A 85 1.13 -1.76 5.81
N ASP A 86 1.73 -1.04 4.86
CA ASP A 86 0.98 -0.28 3.85
C ASP A 86 0.17 -1.16 2.93
N ILE A 87 0.79 -2.21 2.40
CA ILE A 87 0.10 -3.19 1.56
C ILE A 87 -1.10 -3.76 2.31
N LEU A 88 -0.93 -4.12 3.59
CA LEU A 88 -2.02 -4.65 4.41
C LEU A 88 -3.14 -3.62 4.63
N LYS A 89 -2.80 -2.36 4.91
CA LYS A 89 -3.79 -1.28 5.04
C LYS A 89 -4.60 -1.09 3.77
N ILE A 90 -3.94 -1.06 2.61
CA ILE A 90 -4.61 -0.90 1.32
C ILE A 90 -5.48 -2.12 1.00
N PHE A 91 -4.99 -3.32 1.29
CA PHE A 91 -5.75 -4.55 1.10
C PHE A 91 -7.04 -4.55 1.94
N GLN A 92 -6.93 -4.32 3.26
CA GLN A 92 -8.09 -4.22 4.15
C GLN A 92 -9.06 -3.11 3.74
N ARG A 93 -8.54 -1.97 3.27
CA ARG A 93 -9.35 -0.86 2.78
C ARG A 93 -10.11 -1.22 1.51
N SER A 94 -9.49 -1.97 0.60
CA SER A 94 -10.09 -2.41 -0.67
C SER A 94 -11.23 -3.40 -0.43
N GLU A 95 -11.06 -4.35 0.49
CA GLU A 95 -12.11 -5.25 0.92
C GLU A 95 -13.28 -4.48 1.54
N ARG A 96 -13.00 -3.54 2.46
CA ARG A 96 -14.03 -2.77 3.16
C ARG A 96 -14.82 -1.82 2.25
N LEU A 97 -14.15 -1.10 1.35
CA LEU A 97 -14.78 0.00 0.60
C LEU A 97 -15.38 -0.43 -0.73
N SER A 98 -14.89 -1.50 -1.33
CA SER A 98 -15.28 -1.88 -2.70
C SER A 98 -15.58 -3.37 -2.86
N ASN A 99 -15.38 -4.17 -1.80
CA ASN A 99 -15.51 -5.63 -1.85
C ASN A 99 -14.75 -6.23 -3.04
N VAL A 100 -13.55 -5.69 -3.28
CA VAL A 100 -12.63 -6.09 -4.35
C VAL A 100 -11.53 -6.91 -3.71
N SER A 101 -11.27 -8.08 -4.28
CA SER A 101 -10.15 -8.93 -3.89
C SER A 101 -8.95 -8.53 -4.74
N LEU A 102 -7.94 -7.91 -4.10
CA LEU A 102 -6.69 -7.57 -4.77
C LEU A 102 -5.72 -8.75 -4.69
N PHE A 103 -5.26 -9.22 -5.84
CA PHE A 103 -4.19 -10.19 -5.94
C PHE A 103 -2.87 -9.45 -6.08
N LEU A 104 -1.98 -9.68 -5.12
CA LEU A 104 -0.69 -9.02 -5.02
C LEU A 104 0.31 -9.65 -5.99
N LEU A 105 0.86 -8.84 -6.91
CA LEU A 105 2.12 -9.12 -7.58
C LEU A 105 3.18 -8.16 -7.04
N LYS A 106 4.10 -8.69 -6.25
CA LYS A 106 5.18 -7.92 -5.63
C LYS A 106 6.44 -8.02 -6.47
N VAL A 107 7.02 -6.86 -6.79
CA VAL A 107 8.25 -6.73 -7.60
C VAL A 107 9.53 -6.83 -6.75
N HIS A 108 9.46 -6.97 -5.40
CA HIS A 108 10.70 -7.00 -4.59
C HIS A 108 10.70 -7.87 -3.31
N LYS A 109 11.93 -8.25 -2.90
CA LYS A 109 12.41 -9.49 -2.24
C LYS A 109 11.91 -9.94 -0.85
N ASN A 110 10.78 -9.46 -0.30
CA ASN A 110 10.36 -9.89 1.05
C ASN A 110 8.96 -10.55 1.07
N ILE A 111 8.91 -11.80 0.61
CA ILE A 111 7.70 -12.59 0.31
C ILE A 111 7.21 -13.45 1.51
N GLN A 112 8.07 -13.77 2.47
CA GLN A 112 7.76 -14.77 3.51
C GLN A 112 6.83 -14.28 4.63
N GLU A 113 6.82 -12.99 4.99
CA GLU A 113 5.86 -12.47 5.98
C GLU A 113 4.48 -12.20 5.36
N LEU A 114 4.44 -11.71 4.11
CA LEU A 114 3.19 -11.34 3.43
C LEU A 114 2.35 -12.55 3.01
N SER A 115 2.98 -13.65 2.59
CA SER A 115 2.27 -14.90 2.24
C SER A 115 1.55 -15.54 3.43
N LYS A 116 2.00 -15.30 4.66
CA LYS A 116 1.33 -15.77 5.89
C LYS A 116 0.11 -14.91 6.26
N LEU A 117 0.13 -13.62 5.90
CA LEU A 117 -0.91 -12.65 6.24
C LEU A 117 -1.99 -12.53 5.15
N MET A 118 -1.67 -12.91 3.91
CA MET A 118 -2.59 -12.85 2.78
C MET A 118 -2.56 -14.17 1.99
N PRO A 119 -3.56 -15.06 2.16
CA PRO A 119 -3.58 -16.38 1.51
C PRO A 119 -3.77 -16.34 -0.02
N ARG A 120 -3.92 -15.14 -0.61
CA ARG A 120 -4.13 -14.90 -2.05
C ARG A 120 -2.97 -14.15 -2.72
N CYS A 121 -1.78 -14.15 -2.14
CA CYS A 121 -0.59 -13.57 -2.77
C CYS A 121 0.08 -14.59 -3.71
N TYR A 122 0.22 -14.23 -4.99
CA TYR A 122 1.04 -14.97 -5.94
C TYR A 122 2.33 -14.20 -6.18
N ALA A 123 3.47 -14.78 -5.80
CA ALA A 123 4.77 -14.18 -6.11
C ALA A 123 5.14 -14.54 -7.55
N MET A 124 5.16 -13.55 -8.45
CA MET A 124 5.77 -13.70 -9.77
C MET A 124 7.02 -12.83 -9.79
N LEU A 125 8.19 -13.49 -9.82
CA LEU A 125 9.50 -12.85 -9.93
C LEU A 125 9.61 -12.24 -11.33
N LEU A 126 9.41 -10.93 -11.45
CA LEU A 126 9.87 -10.18 -12.62
C LEU A 126 11.29 -9.69 -12.32
N TRP A 127 12.23 -10.13 -13.15
CA TRP A 127 13.68 -10.01 -13.01
C TRP A 127 14.18 -8.57 -12.96
#